data_AF-A0A1G9NLM5-F1
#
_entry.id   AF-A0A1G9NLM5-F1
#
_cell.length_a   1.000
_cell.length_b   1.000
_cell.length_c   1.000
_cell.angle_alpha   90.00
_cell.angle_beta   90.00
_cell.angle_gamma   90.00
#
_symmetry.space_group_name_H-M   'P 1'
#
loop_
_entity.id
_entity.type
_entity.pdbx_description
1 polymer ?
#
loop_
_entity_poly.entity_id
_entity_poly.type
_entity_poly.pdbx_seq_one_letter_code
_entity_poly.pdbx_strand_id
1 'polypeptide(L)'
;MLPGFYEIIVCVFLGLTTHLIGLLAGKKNKKLGIAAEGVAALLVTGIVFYLNPSTDGFLYFSFLASGWSSGFTLTRGLEKYREVKRELDTAGVEQIITVRSSSRIAFDLVFVIIVYAGAILFLFYGPKESPLHFVIVFGMFPSLSMLVKRVIDWKKVRFYYGEAEQKLYIISWFHARTYTLQDAESVAVESAVDLLKLHPYFTLFTSRVDFTTSMQRVLRIQFPGESVYMTVEQAEQWQKRLTNFTANQTGDDQELVVLPFYHRKNIKRLFGKLYFAMTVKGISAYTGLVLLLYFLKAPPMMMAFLAGCYWVFNLYISDRVLKTAMDAKEVEDPIVIKAARKVFSRAGIPNVKVYVTESDEYNGLAAGMNIGHSLVTLTSTTLKLPPTVLEGILAHEAVHVKKRDVMWKQIANALLLLGYVSIVFVIAENISDIEAVKTPLFFVFWLMFMLFPVFQSLLSQWCEVRADFLGSSYLDGGTEQMAESMTAIAVKQDEAALKSVGYSETKQSEMVKESSLDRSPWWLRVVEFQMMPHPPMYWRIQALHSQPCGWGIAVCKYWFISRWKESFYRKK
;
A
#
# COMPACT_ATOMS: atom_id res chain seq x y z
N MET A 1 -4.88 -17.10 29.11
CA MET A 1 -3.85 -16.29 29.78
C MET A 1 -2.86 -15.78 28.74
N LEU A 2 -2.17 -14.68 29.03
CA LEU A 2 -1.25 -14.07 28.06
C LEU A 2 0.10 -14.83 28.02
N PRO A 3 0.69 -15.05 26.84
CA PRO A 3 1.98 -15.73 26.71
C PRO A 3 3.09 -15.01 27.46
N GLY A 4 3.94 -15.78 28.14
CA GLY A 4 5.16 -15.25 28.71
C GLY A 4 6.12 -14.75 27.65
N PHE A 5 6.98 -13.76 27.98
CA PHE A 5 7.96 -13.21 27.04
C PHE A 5 8.86 -14.28 26.40
N TYR A 6 9.29 -15.28 27.18
CA TYR A 6 10.06 -16.42 26.67
C TYR A 6 9.28 -17.26 25.65
N GLU A 7 8.00 -17.49 25.89
CA GLU A 7 7.15 -18.26 24.98
C GLU A 7 6.96 -17.53 23.65
N ILE A 8 6.80 -16.21 23.70
CA ILE A 8 6.75 -15.35 22.51
C ILE A 8 8.02 -15.51 21.69
N ILE A 9 9.20 -15.42 22.32
CA ILE A 9 10.49 -15.59 21.64
C ILE A 9 10.58 -16.97 21.01
N VAL A 10 10.16 -18.02 21.72
CA VAL A 10 10.17 -19.39 21.21
C VAL A 10 9.25 -19.50 19.98
N CYS A 11 8.03 -18.96 20.02
CA CYS A 11 7.12 -18.98 18.86
C CYS A 11 7.70 -18.24 17.66
N VAL A 12 8.27 -17.05 17.86
CA VAL A 12 8.92 -16.28 16.79
C VAL A 12 10.10 -17.06 16.21
N PHE A 13 10.94 -17.65 17.05
CA PHE A 13 12.08 -18.45 16.60
C PHE A 13 11.62 -19.70 15.84
N LEU A 14 10.59 -20.39 16.32
CA LEU A 14 10.00 -21.53 15.62
C LEU A 14 9.50 -21.12 14.23
N GLY A 15 8.76 -20.01 14.11
CA GLY A 15 8.32 -19.49 12.82
C GLY A 15 9.48 -19.17 11.86
N LEU A 16 10.55 -18.55 12.37
CA LEU A 16 11.78 -18.30 11.62
C LEU A 16 12.41 -19.61 11.13
N THR A 17 12.52 -20.61 12.01
CA THR A 17 13.11 -21.92 11.66
C THR A 17 12.28 -22.68 10.63
N THR A 18 10.94 -22.61 10.70
CA THR A 18 10.04 -23.18 9.69
C THR A 18 10.37 -22.66 8.29
N HIS A 19 10.55 -21.34 8.15
CA HIS A 19 10.96 -20.73 6.88
C HIS A 19 12.36 -21.17 6.44
N LEU A 20 13.31 -21.23 7.37
CA LEU A 20 14.68 -21.66 7.07
C LEU A 20 14.77 -23.13 6.62
N ILE A 21 13.94 -24.03 7.18
CA ILE A 21 13.82 -25.42 6.73
C ILE A 21 13.39 -25.46 5.26
N GLY A 22 12.36 -24.69 4.90
CA GLY A 22 11.89 -24.53 3.53
C GLY A 22 12.99 -24.06 2.60
N LEU A 23 13.70 -23.00 2.99
CA LEU A 23 14.80 -22.43 2.22
C LEU A 23 15.99 -23.38 2.04
N LEU A 24 16.35 -24.14 3.07
CA LEU A 24 17.45 -25.11 3.02
C LEU A 24 17.09 -26.32 2.13
N ALA A 25 15.89 -26.86 2.25
CA ALA A 25 15.39 -27.91 1.37
C ALA A 25 15.23 -27.42 -0.08
N GLY A 26 14.82 -26.17 -0.25
CA GLY A 26 14.67 -25.47 -1.53
C GLY A 26 15.96 -25.36 -2.33
N LYS A 27 17.13 -25.34 -1.68
CA LYS A 27 18.44 -25.35 -2.38
C LYS A 27 18.63 -26.55 -3.29
N LYS A 28 18.03 -27.70 -2.96
CA LYS A 28 18.08 -28.90 -3.79
C LYS A 28 16.98 -28.91 -4.85
N ASN A 29 15.75 -28.58 -4.43
CA ASN A 29 14.58 -28.54 -5.30
C ASN A 29 13.52 -27.60 -4.72
N LYS A 30 13.04 -26.63 -5.52
CA LYS A 30 12.03 -25.64 -5.10
C LYS A 30 10.74 -26.30 -4.58
N LYS A 31 10.27 -27.38 -5.23
CA LYS A 31 9.07 -28.12 -4.78
C LYS A 31 9.29 -28.82 -3.44
N LEU A 32 10.49 -29.37 -3.22
CA LEU A 32 10.86 -29.97 -1.94
C LEU A 32 10.93 -28.91 -0.83
N GLY A 33 11.44 -27.72 -1.13
CA GLY A 33 11.42 -26.58 -0.23
C GLY A 33 10.02 -26.22 0.24
N ILE A 34 9.10 -26.01 -0.72
CA ILE A 34 7.69 -25.68 -0.43
C ILE A 34 7.03 -26.79 0.40
N ALA A 35 7.26 -28.06 0.04
CA ALA A 35 6.69 -29.19 0.77
C ALA A 35 7.25 -29.29 2.21
N ALA A 36 8.57 -29.16 2.38
CA ALA A 36 9.22 -29.22 3.69
C ALA A 36 8.76 -28.08 4.59
N GLU A 37 8.64 -26.87 4.04
CA GLU A 37 8.11 -25.70 4.75
C GLU A 37 6.65 -25.91 5.18
N GLY A 38 5.81 -26.40 4.25
CA GLY A 38 4.39 -26.68 4.55
C GLY A 38 4.22 -27.74 5.64
N VAL A 39 5.00 -28.83 5.57
CA VAL A 39 5.00 -29.88 6.61
C VAL A 39 5.49 -29.32 7.95
N ALA A 40 6.59 -28.57 7.96
CA ALA A 40 7.09 -27.93 9.18
C ALA A 40 6.08 -26.94 9.77
N ALA A 41 5.42 -26.14 8.93
CA ALA A 41 4.40 -25.19 9.35
C ALA A 41 3.19 -25.92 9.98
N LEU A 42 2.70 -26.99 9.35
CA LEU A 42 1.60 -27.80 9.89
C LEU A 42 1.97 -28.47 11.21
N LEU A 43 3.18 -29.03 11.31
CA LEU A 43 3.67 -29.67 12.54
C LEU A 43 3.78 -28.67 13.69
N VAL A 44 4.47 -27.54 13.48
CA VAL A 44 4.65 -26.54 14.53
C VAL A 44 3.31 -25.92 14.91
N THR A 45 2.43 -25.65 13.94
CA THR A 45 1.06 -25.17 14.22
C THR A 45 0.27 -26.19 15.04
N GLY A 46 0.33 -27.47 14.67
CA GLY A 46 -0.31 -28.56 15.40
C GLY A 46 0.21 -28.67 16.85
N ILE A 47 1.52 -28.56 17.05
CA ILE A 47 2.15 -28.53 18.39
C ILE A 47 1.66 -27.32 19.19
N VAL A 48 1.59 -26.13 18.58
CA VAL A 48 1.12 -24.92 19.25
C VAL A 48 -0.33 -25.07 19.74
N PHE A 49 -1.22 -25.59 18.90
CA PHE A 49 -2.62 -25.83 19.29
C PHE A 49 -2.80 -27.03 20.22
N TYR A 50 -1.90 -28.00 20.20
CA TYR A 50 -1.89 -29.12 21.15
C TYR A 50 -1.46 -28.68 22.55
N LEU A 51 -0.39 -27.88 22.64
CA LEU A 51 0.14 -27.36 23.90
C LEU A 51 -0.72 -26.25 24.49
N ASN A 52 -1.41 -25.50 23.64
CA ASN A 52 -2.30 -24.41 24.03
C ASN A 52 -3.71 -24.69 23.49
N PRO A 53 -4.44 -25.67 24.06
CA PRO A 53 -5.82 -25.93 23.67
C PRO A 53 -6.68 -24.68 23.89
N SER A 54 -7.70 -24.48 23.07
CA SER A 54 -8.62 -23.32 23.04
C SER A 54 -8.12 -22.10 22.26
N THR A 55 -8.82 -20.98 22.40
CA THR A 55 -8.57 -19.71 21.70
C THR A 55 -7.17 -19.14 21.92
N ASP A 56 -6.49 -19.53 23.00
CA ASP A 56 -5.16 -19.04 23.34
C ASP A 56 -4.12 -19.49 22.29
N GLY A 57 -4.30 -20.66 21.66
CA GLY A 57 -3.45 -21.15 20.56
C GLY A 57 -3.34 -20.21 19.36
N PHE A 58 -4.39 -19.42 19.06
CA PHE A 58 -4.35 -18.42 17.99
C PHE A 58 -3.36 -17.27 18.30
N LEU A 59 -3.20 -16.92 19.57
CA LEU A 59 -2.25 -15.89 20.00
C LEU A 59 -0.80 -16.35 19.79
N TYR A 60 -0.48 -17.59 20.19
CA TYR A 60 0.82 -18.21 19.93
C TYR A 60 1.08 -18.37 18.42
N PHE A 61 0.06 -18.77 17.66
CA PHE A 61 0.14 -18.87 16.20
C PHE A 61 0.48 -17.52 15.55
N SER A 62 -0.04 -16.40 16.06
CA SER A 62 0.29 -15.08 15.54
C SER A 62 1.79 -14.74 15.68
N PHE A 63 2.40 -15.09 16.82
CA PHE A 63 3.84 -14.88 17.01
C PHE A 63 4.69 -15.79 16.12
N LEU A 64 4.24 -17.03 15.92
CA LEU A 64 4.85 -17.93 14.94
C LEU A 64 4.78 -17.35 13.52
N ALA A 65 3.61 -16.86 13.10
CA ALA A 65 3.45 -16.23 11.79
C ALA A 65 4.32 -14.96 11.64
N SER A 66 4.51 -14.19 12.69
CA SER A 66 5.40 -13.02 12.71
C SER A 66 6.88 -13.40 12.53
N GLY A 67 7.32 -14.47 13.18
CA GLY A 67 8.66 -15.05 13.00
C GLY A 67 8.90 -15.56 11.58
N TRP A 68 7.92 -16.28 11.03
CA TRP A 68 7.94 -16.73 9.64
C TRP A 68 8.03 -15.55 8.66
N SER A 69 7.20 -14.54 8.86
CA SER A 69 7.18 -13.31 8.03
C SER A 69 8.53 -12.56 8.06
N SER A 70 9.16 -12.51 9.24
CA SER A 70 10.49 -11.91 9.41
C SER A 70 11.56 -12.70 8.64
N GLY A 71 11.50 -14.04 8.69
CA GLY A 71 12.39 -14.93 7.93
C GLY A 71 12.23 -14.77 6.41
N PHE A 72 10.99 -14.73 5.94
CA PHE A 72 10.65 -14.47 4.55
C PHE A 72 11.22 -13.11 4.09
N THR A 73 11.01 -12.05 4.87
CA THR A 73 11.50 -10.69 4.56
C THR A 73 13.02 -10.61 4.42
N LEU A 74 13.76 -11.31 5.28
CA LEU A 74 15.23 -11.33 5.29
C LEU A 74 15.85 -12.24 4.22
N THR A 75 15.06 -13.06 3.54
CA THR A 75 15.59 -14.02 2.55
C THR A 75 15.04 -13.79 1.15
N ARG A 76 13.94 -13.03 1.04
CA ARG A 76 13.41 -12.54 -0.24
C ARG A 76 14.48 -11.72 -0.97
N GLY A 77 14.79 -12.13 -2.20
CA GLY A 77 15.80 -11.49 -3.07
C GLY A 77 17.15 -12.23 -3.16
N LEU A 78 17.39 -13.28 -2.36
CA LEU A 78 18.65 -14.04 -2.43
C LEU A 78 18.88 -14.72 -3.79
N GLU A 79 17.83 -15.16 -4.46
CA GLU A 79 17.94 -15.75 -5.80
C GLU A 79 18.35 -14.69 -6.82
N LYS A 80 17.68 -13.52 -6.83
CA LYS A 80 18.04 -12.39 -7.68
C LYS A 80 19.45 -11.90 -7.41
N TYR A 81 19.89 -11.85 -6.15
CA TYR A 81 21.26 -11.52 -5.80
C TYR A 81 22.29 -12.44 -6.47
N ARG A 82 22.03 -13.76 -6.50
CA ARG A 82 22.92 -14.73 -7.17
C ARG A 82 22.90 -14.58 -8.68
N GLU A 83 21.74 -14.30 -9.28
CA GLU A 83 21.61 -14.01 -10.71
C GLU A 83 22.43 -12.78 -11.10
N VAL A 84 22.18 -11.64 -10.44
CA VAL A 84 22.90 -10.38 -10.70
C VAL A 84 24.40 -10.56 -10.51
N LYS A 85 24.83 -11.26 -9.45
CA LYS A 85 26.25 -11.52 -9.22
C LYS A 85 26.91 -12.28 -10.39
N ARG A 86 26.24 -13.29 -10.94
CA ARG A 86 26.76 -14.04 -12.10
C ARG A 86 26.82 -13.17 -13.35
N GLU A 87 25.78 -12.35 -13.59
CA GLU A 87 25.76 -11.42 -14.73
C GLU A 87 26.92 -10.42 -14.64
N LEU A 88 27.21 -9.87 -13.44
CA LEU A 88 28.35 -8.96 -13.20
C LEU A 88 29.72 -9.62 -13.43
N ASP A 89 29.87 -10.91 -13.14
CA ASP A 89 31.13 -11.63 -13.37
C ASP A 89 31.42 -11.85 -14.87
N THR A 90 30.38 -11.85 -15.71
CA THR A 90 30.48 -12.08 -17.17
C THR A 90 30.46 -10.81 -18.00
N ALA A 91 29.86 -9.74 -17.50
CA ALA A 91 29.61 -8.52 -18.25
C ALA A 91 30.75 -7.49 -18.08
N GLY A 92 31.07 -6.76 -19.15
CA GLY A 92 31.94 -5.59 -19.08
C GLY A 92 31.21 -4.44 -18.39
N VAL A 93 31.26 -4.40 -17.05
CA VAL A 93 30.51 -3.43 -16.23
C VAL A 93 31.42 -2.42 -15.54
N GLU A 94 30.99 -1.17 -15.53
CA GLU A 94 31.60 -0.08 -14.79
C GLU A 94 30.94 0.02 -13.41
N GLN A 95 31.73 0.03 -12.33
CA GLN A 95 31.18 0.23 -11.00
C GLN A 95 30.93 1.72 -10.73
N ILE A 96 29.70 2.09 -10.41
CA ILE A 96 29.36 3.44 -10.00
C ILE A 96 29.79 3.65 -8.54
N ILE A 97 30.57 4.71 -8.28
CA ILE A 97 31.11 4.98 -6.96
C ILE A 97 29.98 5.47 -6.03
N THR A 98 29.93 4.87 -4.83
CA THR A 98 28.87 5.08 -3.83
C THR A 98 29.40 5.86 -2.64
N VAL A 99 28.78 7.02 -2.36
CA VAL A 99 29.15 7.83 -1.20
C VAL A 99 28.35 7.41 0.02
N ARG A 100 29.02 7.15 1.15
CA ARG A 100 28.37 6.70 2.40
C ARG A 100 28.57 7.72 3.52
N SER A 101 27.51 7.98 4.26
CA SER A 101 27.55 8.78 5.49
C SER A 101 26.75 8.12 6.59
N SER A 102 27.31 8.05 7.79
CA SER A 102 26.62 7.54 8.98
C SER A 102 25.42 8.39 9.38
N SER A 103 25.38 9.66 8.95
CA SER A 103 24.23 10.54 9.19
C SER A 103 22.94 9.98 8.57
N ARG A 104 23.01 9.36 7.38
CA ARG A 104 21.85 8.81 6.67
C ARG A 104 21.18 7.69 7.47
N ILE A 105 21.96 6.76 8.00
CA ILE A 105 21.42 5.63 8.79
C ILE A 105 21.01 6.07 10.20
N ALA A 106 21.69 7.07 10.78
CA ALA A 106 21.30 7.65 12.06
C ALA A 106 19.88 8.23 12.01
N PHE A 107 19.49 8.92 10.94
CA PHE A 107 18.11 9.40 10.79
C PHE A 107 17.08 8.27 10.76
N ASP A 108 17.33 7.18 10.00
CA ASP A 108 16.42 6.03 9.97
C ASP A 108 16.26 5.40 11.37
N LEU A 109 17.38 5.23 12.08
CA LEU A 109 17.40 4.69 13.45
C LEU A 109 16.64 5.60 14.43
N VAL A 110 16.82 6.92 14.34
CA VAL A 110 16.10 7.88 15.20
C VAL A 110 14.59 7.77 14.99
N PHE A 111 14.10 7.68 13.75
CA PHE A 111 12.66 7.50 13.50
C PHE A 111 12.13 6.19 14.06
N VAL A 112 12.85 5.09 13.89
CA VAL A 112 12.46 3.80 14.47
C VAL A 112 12.45 3.88 16.00
N ILE A 113 13.46 4.49 16.62
CA ILE A 113 13.52 4.68 18.07
C ILE A 113 12.35 5.52 18.56
N ILE A 114 12.00 6.62 17.88
CA ILE A 114 10.86 7.46 18.27
C ILE A 114 9.54 6.67 18.22
N VAL A 115 9.30 5.94 17.13
CA VAL A 115 8.10 5.11 16.98
C VAL A 115 8.07 4.01 18.05
N TYR A 116 9.23 3.40 18.34
CA TYR A 116 9.34 2.33 19.32
C TYR A 116 9.34 2.83 20.76
N ALA A 117 9.74 4.08 21.04
CA ALA A 117 9.74 4.62 22.38
C ALA A 117 8.33 4.62 22.98
N GLY A 118 7.32 5.01 22.19
CA GLY A 118 5.93 4.92 22.62
C GLY A 118 5.48 3.48 22.88
N ALA A 119 5.87 2.54 22.00
CA ALA A 119 5.61 1.12 22.19
C ALA A 119 6.28 0.56 23.46
N ILE A 120 7.56 0.85 23.67
CA ILE A 120 8.34 0.40 24.83
C ILE A 120 7.77 0.98 26.12
N LEU A 121 7.46 2.28 26.15
CA LEU A 121 6.82 2.91 27.31
C LEU A 121 5.50 2.23 27.65
N PHE A 122 4.68 1.90 26.65
CA PHE A 122 3.44 1.15 26.88
C PHE A 122 3.72 -0.26 27.39
N LEU A 123 4.76 -0.96 26.92
CA LEU A 123 5.11 -2.29 27.42
C LEU A 123 5.55 -2.30 28.89
N PHE A 124 6.14 -1.22 29.39
CA PHE A 124 6.58 -1.12 30.79
C PHE A 124 5.53 -0.55 31.73
N TYR A 125 4.77 0.45 31.27
CA TYR A 125 3.85 1.23 32.11
C TYR A 125 2.38 1.04 31.76
N GLY A 126 2.07 0.33 30.67
CA GLY A 126 0.72 0.03 30.26
C GLY A 126 0.02 -0.91 31.24
N PRO A 127 -1.33 -0.95 31.22
CA PRO A 127 -2.08 -1.88 32.06
C PRO A 127 -1.70 -3.32 31.71
N LYS A 128 -1.26 -4.11 32.70
CA LYS A 128 -0.73 -5.48 32.49
C LYS A 128 -1.70 -6.39 31.70
N GLU A 129 -3.00 -6.23 31.94
CA GLU A 129 -4.06 -7.00 31.26
C GLU A 129 -4.41 -6.45 29.87
N SER A 130 -3.74 -5.40 29.40
CA SER A 130 -4.06 -4.79 28.12
C SER A 130 -3.60 -5.66 26.95
N PRO A 131 -4.51 -6.05 26.03
CA PRO A 131 -4.14 -6.82 24.83
C PRO A 131 -3.22 -6.04 23.88
N LEU A 132 -3.05 -4.73 24.08
CA LEU A 132 -2.17 -3.89 23.27
C LEU A 132 -0.70 -4.28 23.41
N HIS A 133 -0.29 -4.91 24.52
CA HIS A 133 1.07 -5.46 24.68
C HIS A 133 1.42 -6.42 23.54
N PHE A 134 0.50 -7.31 23.17
CA PHE A 134 0.70 -8.31 22.12
C PHE A 134 0.71 -7.68 20.74
N VAL A 135 -0.21 -6.74 20.48
CA VAL A 135 -0.27 -6.00 19.21
C VAL A 135 1.05 -5.27 18.97
N ILE A 136 1.59 -4.64 20.01
CA ILE A 136 2.88 -3.95 19.96
C ILE A 136 4.00 -4.94 19.66
N VAL A 137 4.13 -6.01 20.46
CA VAL A 137 5.21 -6.99 20.29
C VAL A 137 5.12 -7.67 18.91
N PHE A 138 3.92 -8.05 18.47
CA PHE A 138 3.67 -8.63 17.16
C PHE A 138 4.13 -7.71 16.02
N GLY A 139 3.85 -6.41 16.11
CA GLY A 139 4.25 -5.41 15.11
C GLY A 139 5.72 -5.02 15.14
N MET A 140 6.41 -5.17 16.28
CA MET A 140 7.82 -4.83 16.44
C MET A 140 8.76 -5.79 15.69
N PHE A 141 8.45 -7.08 15.60
CA PHE A 141 9.33 -8.08 14.96
C PHE A 141 9.52 -7.86 13.45
N PRO A 142 8.46 -7.76 12.63
CA PRO A 142 8.61 -7.50 11.19
C PRO A 142 9.29 -6.16 10.93
N SER A 143 8.94 -5.15 11.72
CA SER A 143 9.54 -3.82 11.64
C SER A 143 11.05 -3.84 11.96
N LEU A 144 11.49 -4.68 12.91
CA LEU A 144 12.92 -4.89 13.20
C LEU A 144 13.63 -5.57 12.02
N SER A 145 13.01 -6.55 11.37
CA SER A 145 13.60 -7.21 10.19
C SER A 145 13.81 -6.23 9.03
N MET A 146 12.89 -5.28 8.85
CA MET A 146 13.00 -4.20 7.85
C MET A 146 14.15 -3.23 8.19
N LEU A 147 14.34 -2.92 9.47
CA LEU A 147 15.48 -2.11 9.91
C LEU A 147 16.82 -2.81 9.64
N VAL A 148 16.92 -4.11 9.95
CA VAL A 148 18.11 -4.93 9.64
C VAL A 148 18.42 -4.88 8.15
N LYS A 149 17.39 -5.03 7.29
CA LYS A 149 17.51 -4.90 5.84
C LYS A 149 18.07 -3.55 5.43
N ARG A 150 17.52 -2.46 5.98
CA ARG A 150 17.94 -1.09 5.69
C ARG A 150 19.40 -0.82 6.09
N VAL A 151 19.83 -1.30 7.26
CA VAL A 151 21.23 -1.18 7.73
C VAL A 151 22.18 -1.93 6.79
N ILE A 152 21.79 -3.13 6.34
CA ILE A 152 22.61 -3.94 5.44
C ILE A 152 22.68 -3.32 4.05
N ASP A 153 21.57 -2.82 3.51
CA ASP A 153 21.55 -2.09 2.24
C ASP A 153 22.47 -0.86 2.30
N TRP A 154 22.38 -0.05 3.35
CA TRP A 154 23.27 1.09 3.55
C TRP A 154 24.77 0.69 3.51
N LYS A 155 25.12 -0.44 4.13
CA LYS A 155 26.51 -0.92 4.23
C LYS A 155 27.02 -1.59 2.95
N LYS A 156 26.16 -2.32 2.24
CA LYS A 156 26.56 -3.30 1.21
C LYS A 156 26.08 -2.99 -0.21
N VAL A 157 25.16 -2.04 -0.40
CA VAL A 157 24.67 -1.71 -1.74
C VAL A 157 25.81 -1.27 -2.66
N ARG A 158 25.81 -1.79 -3.88
CA ARG A 158 26.70 -1.41 -4.97
C ARG A 158 25.88 -1.25 -6.25
N PHE A 159 26.32 -0.34 -7.09
CA PHE A 159 25.69 -0.04 -8.37
C PHE A 159 26.70 -0.29 -9.50
N TYR A 160 26.25 -0.89 -10.59
CA TYR A 160 27.07 -1.15 -11.77
C TYR A 160 26.31 -0.78 -13.04
N TYR A 161 27.02 -0.18 -13.98
CA TYR A 161 26.52 0.23 -15.28
C TYR A 161 27.15 -0.65 -16.37
N GLY A 162 26.31 -1.31 -17.16
CA GLY A 162 26.75 -2.09 -18.32
C GLY A 162 26.44 -1.34 -19.61
N GLU A 163 27.44 -0.72 -20.23
CA GLU A 163 27.26 0.08 -21.45
C GLU A 163 26.82 -0.77 -22.65
N ALA A 164 27.49 -1.91 -22.86
CA ALA A 164 27.15 -2.81 -23.97
C ALA A 164 25.74 -3.41 -23.85
N GLU A 165 25.29 -3.66 -22.62
CA GLU A 165 24.00 -4.29 -22.35
C GLU A 165 22.87 -3.28 -22.10
N GLN A 166 23.21 -1.99 -21.94
CA GLN A 166 22.29 -0.93 -21.58
C GLN A 166 21.47 -1.26 -20.32
N LYS A 167 22.17 -1.72 -19.27
CA LYS A 167 21.57 -2.11 -18.00
C LYS A 167 22.21 -1.43 -16.81
N LEU A 168 21.38 -1.21 -15.80
CA LEU A 168 21.79 -0.79 -14.47
C LEU A 168 21.56 -1.93 -13.49
N TYR A 169 22.64 -2.37 -12.84
CA TYR A 169 22.62 -3.42 -11.84
C TYR A 169 22.74 -2.82 -10.46
N ILE A 170 21.84 -3.22 -9.56
CA ILE A 170 21.89 -2.88 -8.15
C ILE A 170 22.03 -4.16 -7.37
N ILE A 171 23.04 -4.23 -6.49
CA ILE A 171 23.30 -5.42 -5.70
C ILE A 171 23.53 -5.08 -4.24
N SER A 172 22.69 -5.68 -3.39
CA SER A 172 22.80 -5.74 -1.93
C SER A 172 22.36 -7.14 -1.47
N TRP A 173 22.77 -7.56 -0.27
CA TRP A 173 22.52 -8.92 0.23
C TRP A 173 21.05 -9.35 0.20
N PHE A 174 20.12 -8.42 0.44
CA PHE A 174 18.68 -8.72 0.47
C PHE A 174 17.86 -7.95 -0.58
N HIS A 175 18.52 -7.11 -1.36
CA HIS A 175 17.89 -6.33 -2.42
C HIS A 175 18.84 -6.31 -3.61
N ALA A 176 18.49 -7.05 -4.65
CA ALA A 176 19.18 -7.02 -5.92
C ALA A 176 18.16 -6.71 -7.01
N ARG A 177 18.57 -5.88 -7.97
CA ARG A 177 17.72 -5.47 -9.08
C ARG A 177 18.52 -5.34 -10.36
N THR A 178 17.89 -5.65 -11.48
CA THR A 178 18.43 -5.42 -12.82
C THR A 178 17.45 -4.56 -13.59
N TYR A 179 17.87 -3.37 -13.99
CA TYR A 179 17.06 -2.45 -14.79
C TYR A 179 17.60 -2.36 -16.20
N THR A 180 16.70 -2.39 -17.18
CA THR A 180 17.02 -2.07 -18.57
C THR A 180 16.86 -0.57 -18.76
N LEU A 181 17.89 0.11 -19.27
CA LEU A 181 17.89 1.58 -19.36
C LEU A 181 16.92 2.12 -20.41
N GLN A 182 16.56 1.32 -21.41
CA GLN A 182 15.50 1.66 -22.37
C GLN A 182 14.12 1.82 -21.71
N ASP A 183 13.92 1.19 -20.54
CA ASP A 183 12.67 1.34 -19.79
C ASP A 183 12.67 2.63 -18.96
N ALA A 184 13.77 3.39 -18.87
CA ALA A 184 13.84 4.58 -18.04
C ALA A 184 12.90 5.68 -18.58
N GLU A 185 11.93 6.09 -17.77
CA GLU A 185 10.95 7.11 -18.15
C GLU A 185 11.48 8.53 -17.90
N SER A 186 12.22 8.72 -16.81
CA SER A 186 12.86 10.00 -16.48
C SER A 186 14.05 9.82 -15.53
N VAL A 187 14.99 10.75 -15.62
CA VAL A 187 16.15 10.84 -14.71
C VAL A 187 16.22 12.27 -14.18
N ALA A 188 16.37 12.41 -12.86
CA ALA A 188 16.50 13.71 -12.20
C ALA A 188 17.52 13.65 -11.06
N VAL A 189 18.10 14.80 -10.71
CA VAL A 189 18.94 14.95 -9.53
C VAL A 189 18.19 15.78 -8.49
N GLU A 190 18.10 15.25 -7.27
CA GLU A 190 17.59 15.97 -6.11
C GLU A 190 18.78 16.50 -5.28
N SER A 191 18.66 17.73 -4.76
CA SER A 191 19.77 18.40 -4.06
C SER A 191 20.16 17.72 -2.73
N ALA A 192 19.24 16.95 -2.14
CA ALA A 192 19.44 16.18 -0.91
C ALA A 192 18.41 15.04 -0.81
N VAL A 193 18.60 14.13 0.15
CA VAL A 193 17.63 13.07 0.46
C VAL A 193 16.38 13.63 1.11
N ASP A 194 15.21 13.40 0.49
CA ASP A 194 13.91 13.68 1.12
C ASP A 194 13.41 12.50 1.97
N LEU A 195 13.71 12.52 3.28
CA LEU A 195 13.30 11.48 4.21
C LEU A 195 11.77 11.33 4.34
N LEU A 196 11.01 12.42 4.19
CA LEU A 196 9.55 12.40 4.27
C LEU A 196 8.91 11.75 3.04
N LYS A 197 9.69 11.63 1.96
CA LYS A 197 9.33 10.99 0.71
C LYS A 197 9.72 9.51 0.66
N LEU A 198 10.86 9.14 1.26
CA LEU A 198 11.48 7.82 1.12
C LEU A 198 11.30 6.89 2.32
N HIS A 199 11.17 7.44 3.54
CA HIS A 199 11.10 6.59 4.72
C HIS A 199 9.80 5.76 4.76
N PRO A 200 9.84 4.44 5.04
CA PRO A 200 8.66 3.55 4.98
C PRO A 200 7.46 3.99 5.84
N TYR A 201 7.72 4.68 6.96
CA TYR A 201 6.64 5.23 7.81
C TYR A 201 5.90 6.41 7.19
N PHE A 202 6.48 7.09 6.20
CA PHE A 202 5.95 8.31 5.58
C PHE A 202 5.52 8.12 4.11
N THR A 203 5.85 6.99 3.49
CA THR A 203 5.43 6.65 2.12
C THR A 203 3.94 6.32 2.05
N LEU A 204 3.27 6.85 1.02
CA LEU A 204 1.84 6.70 0.80
C LEU A 204 1.59 6.47 -0.69
N PHE A 205 1.03 5.32 -1.06
CA PHE A 205 0.62 5.03 -2.44
C PHE A 205 1.73 5.20 -3.50
N THR A 206 2.98 4.91 -3.12
CA THR A 206 4.16 5.05 -3.99
C THR A 206 5.17 3.93 -3.77
N SER A 207 5.54 3.24 -4.84
CA SER A 207 6.60 2.24 -4.92
C SER A 207 7.99 2.89 -5.05
N ARG A 208 8.43 3.59 -4.00
CA ARG A 208 9.77 4.20 -3.96
C ARG A 208 10.80 3.24 -3.39
N VAL A 209 11.83 2.95 -4.17
CA VAL A 209 12.94 2.09 -3.77
C VAL A 209 14.12 2.94 -3.31
N ASP A 210 14.40 2.91 -2.01
CA ASP A 210 15.46 3.72 -1.40
C ASP A 210 16.78 2.93 -1.28
N PHE A 211 17.75 3.30 -2.11
CA PHE A 211 19.16 2.88 -2.02
C PHE A 211 20.11 4.04 -1.63
N THR A 212 19.58 5.10 -1.02
CA THR A 212 20.38 6.25 -0.58
C THR A 212 21.28 5.89 0.59
N THR A 213 22.56 6.29 0.52
CA THR A 213 23.60 5.95 1.49
C THR A 213 24.23 7.16 2.18
N SER A 214 23.94 8.38 1.70
CA SER A 214 24.37 9.66 2.26
C SER A 214 23.25 10.69 2.16
N MET A 215 23.35 11.80 2.88
CA MET A 215 22.42 12.95 2.80
C MET A 215 22.77 13.93 1.65
N GLN A 216 23.71 13.56 0.80
CA GLN A 216 24.11 14.34 -0.38
C GLN A 216 23.06 14.25 -1.50
N ARG A 217 23.40 14.79 -2.68
CA ARG A 217 22.59 14.71 -3.89
C ARG A 217 22.17 13.27 -4.20
N VAL A 218 20.95 13.15 -4.68
CA VAL A 218 20.32 11.86 -4.99
C VAL A 218 20.03 11.81 -6.47
N LEU A 219 20.49 10.75 -7.12
CA LEU A 219 20.06 10.42 -8.48
C LEU A 219 18.75 9.64 -8.38
N ARG A 220 17.69 10.19 -8.98
CA ARG A 220 16.37 9.58 -9.10
C ARG A 220 16.20 9.08 -10.52
N ILE A 221 15.85 7.80 -10.67
CA ILE A 221 15.51 7.19 -11.96
C ILE A 221 14.12 6.60 -11.85
N GLN A 222 13.21 7.01 -12.72
CA GLN A 222 11.86 6.49 -12.79
C GLN A 222 11.81 5.35 -13.82
N PHE A 223 11.35 4.18 -13.38
CA PHE A 223 11.03 3.03 -14.24
C PHE A 223 9.53 2.72 -14.16
N PRO A 224 8.98 1.95 -15.10
CA PRO A 224 7.60 1.50 -15.05
C PRO A 224 7.31 0.78 -13.73
N GLY A 225 6.41 1.35 -12.93
CA GLY A 225 5.92 0.78 -11.68
C GLY A 225 6.79 1.02 -10.45
N GLU A 226 7.96 1.65 -10.56
CA GLU A 226 8.79 2.04 -9.40
C GLU A 226 9.86 3.10 -9.71
N SER A 227 10.12 3.96 -8.73
CA SER A 227 11.19 4.96 -8.76
C SER A 227 12.35 4.57 -7.85
N VAL A 228 13.57 4.69 -8.37
CA VAL A 228 14.81 4.30 -7.68
C VAL A 228 15.58 5.54 -7.25
N TYR A 229 15.97 5.58 -5.98
CA TYR A 229 16.72 6.67 -5.38
C TYR A 229 18.08 6.16 -4.92
N MET A 230 19.16 6.74 -5.46
CA MET A 230 20.52 6.30 -5.16
C MET A 230 21.46 7.47 -4.89
N THR A 231 22.39 7.27 -3.95
CA THR A 231 23.47 8.21 -3.70
C THR A 231 24.70 7.75 -4.49
N VAL A 232 25.11 8.56 -5.46
CA VAL A 232 26.26 8.29 -6.32
C VAL A 232 27.21 9.49 -6.31
N GLU A 233 28.49 9.23 -6.51
CA GLU A 233 29.45 10.29 -6.78
C GLU A 233 29.17 10.92 -8.16
N GLN A 234 29.30 12.24 -8.28
CA GLN A 234 29.06 12.98 -9.54
C GLN A 234 27.67 12.69 -10.16
N ALA A 235 26.60 12.78 -9.35
CA ALA A 235 25.23 12.50 -9.78
C ALA A 235 24.81 13.23 -11.07
N GLU A 236 25.27 14.47 -11.29
CA GLU A 236 25.01 15.27 -12.50
C GLU A 236 25.61 14.64 -13.77
N GLN A 237 26.78 14.02 -13.68
CA GLN A 237 27.40 13.34 -14.83
C GLN A 237 26.60 12.08 -15.19
N TRP A 238 26.18 11.33 -14.17
CA TRP A 238 25.32 10.16 -14.36
C TRP A 238 23.94 10.55 -14.89
N GLN A 239 23.35 11.65 -14.45
CA GLN A 239 22.12 12.18 -15.02
C GLN A 239 22.28 12.41 -16.53
N LYS A 240 23.32 13.13 -16.95
CA LYS A 240 23.58 13.40 -18.38
C LYS A 240 23.76 12.10 -19.17
N ARG A 241 24.54 11.16 -18.65
CA ARG A 241 24.79 9.87 -19.32
C ARG A 241 23.51 9.03 -19.45
N LEU A 242 22.67 8.99 -18.42
CA LEU A 242 21.46 8.17 -18.39
C LEU A 242 20.27 8.82 -19.11
N THR A 243 20.20 10.14 -19.18
CA THR A 243 19.12 10.87 -19.89
C THR A 243 19.10 10.52 -21.38
N ASN A 244 20.26 10.21 -21.98
CA ASN A 244 20.37 9.75 -23.36
C ASN A 244 19.54 8.49 -23.68
N PHE A 245 19.18 7.70 -22.67
CA PHE A 245 18.40 6.47 -22.82
C PHE A 245 16.92 6.65 -22.50
N THR A 246 16.51 7.83 -22.06
CA THR A 246 15.11 8.11 -21.73
C THR A 246 14.30 8.46 -22.97
N ALA A 247 13.02 8.07 -22.99
CA ALA A 247 12.11 8.34 -24.11
C ALA A 247 11.88 9.85 -24.36
N ASN A 248 11.99 10.68 -23.31
CA ASN A 248 11.94 12.14 -23.39
C ASN A 248 13.36 12.68 -23.22
N GLN A 249 14.06 12.92 -24.32
CA GLN A 249 15.40 13.53 -24.34
C GLN A 249 15.44 14.97 -23.78
N THR A 250 14.29 15.53 -23.41
CA THR A 250 14.17 16.72 -22.56
C THR A 250 14.19 16.27 -21.10
N GLY A 251 15.39 16.02 -20.58
CA GLY A 251 15.60 15.95 -19.13
C GLY A 251 15.14 17.27 -18.50
N ASP A 252 14.48 17.21 -17.35
CA ASP A 252 14.34 18.39 -16.51
C ASP A 252 15.76 18.70 -15.99
N ASP A 253 16.50 19.51 -16.74
CA ASP A 253 17.87 19.94 -16.41
C ASP A 253 17.91 20.72 -15.08
N GLN A 254 16.75 21.05 -14.51
CA GLN A 254 16.62 21.71 -13.23
C GLN A 254 16.78 20.71 -12.08
N GLU A 255 17.81 20.94 -11.26
CA GLU A 255 17.98 20.25 -9.98
C GLU A 255 16.75 20.47 -9.10
N LEU A 256 16.14 19.37 -8.64
CA LEU A 256 15.01 19.44 -7.71
C LEU A 256 15.53 19.79 -6.31
N VAL A 257 15.32 21.04 -5.90
CA VAL A 257 15.76 21.54 -4.61
C VAL A 257 14.92 20.94 -3.47
N VAL A 258 15.55 20.08 -2.68
CA VAL A 258 14.98 19.49 -1.46
C VAL A 258 15.33 20.38 -0.27
N LEU A 259 14.28 20.90 0.38
CA LEU A 259 14.46 21.75 1.56
C LEU A 259 15.04 20.94 2.74
N PRO A 260 15.83 21.56 3.63
CA PRO A 260 16.33 20.89 4.82
C PRO A 260 15.21 20.35 5.72
N PHE A 261 15.47 19.28 6.47
CA PHE A 261 14.47 18.64 7.32
C PHE A 261 13.84 19.61 8.36
N TYR A 262 14.66 20.46 8.97
CA TYR A 262 14.24 21.47 9.96
C TYR A 262 13.53 22.69 9.34
N HIS A 263 13.39 22.76 8.01
CA HIS A 263 12.67 23.85 7.37
C HIS A 263 11.19 23.80 7.76
N ARG A 264 10.57 24.97 8.02
CA ARG A 264 9.17 25.08 8.48
C ARG A 264 8.17 24.30 7.60
N LYS A 265 8.37 24.31 6.28
CA LYS A 265 7.54 23.53 5.34
C LYS A 265 7.64 22.01 5.56
N ASN A 266 8.84 21.49 5.80
CA ASN A 266 9.06 20.07 6.06
C ASN A 266 8.57 19.65 7.45
N ILE A 267 8.72 20.50 8.46
CA ILE A 267 8.11 20.27 9.78
C ILE A 267 6.58 20.17 9.66
N LYS A 268 5.94 21.09 8.94
CA LYS A 268 4.50 21.04 8.68
C LYS A 268 4.09 19.76 7.92
N ARG A 269 4.88 19.37 6.93
CA ARG A 269 4.67 18.14 6.14
C ARG A 269 4.81 16.88 7.01
N LEU A 270 5.82 16.83 7.89
CA LEU A 270 6.01 15.76 8.86
C LEU A 270 4.79 15.62 9.78
N PHE A 271 4.33 16.71 10.40
CA PHE A 271 3.14 16.68 11.25
C PHE A 271 1.88 16.23 10.49
N GLY A 272 1.70 16.68 9.25
CA GLY A 272 0.59 16.24 8.40
C GLY A 272 0.65 14.73 8.09
N LYS A 273 1.83 14.22 7.70
CA LYS A 273 2.04 12.79 7.43
C LYS A 273 1.89 11.94 8.70
N LEU A 274 2.40 12.39 9.84
CA LEU A 274 2.21 11.72 11.14
C LEU A 274 0.74 11.69 11.54
N TYR A 275 0.04 12.82 11.41
CA TYR A 275 -1.39 12.90 11.68
C TYR A 275 -2.17 11.91 10.81
N PHE A 276 -1.90 11.89 9.50
CA PHE A 276 -2.50 10.92 8.58
C PHE A 276 -2.18 9.47 8.99
N ALA A 277 -0.92 9.18 9.33
CA ALA A 277 -0.52 7.84 9.75
C ALA A 277 -1.25 7.39 11.03
N MET A 278 -1.39 8.27 12.03
CA MET A 278 -2.07 7.96 13.29
C MET A 278 -3.60 7.84 13.16
N THR A 279 -4.22 8.60 12.26
CA THR A 279 -5.69 8.69 12.14
C THR A 279 -6.28 7.81 11.05
N VAL A 280 -5.53 7.57 9.97
CA VAL A 280 -6.01 6.84 8.78
C VAL A 280 -5.34 5.48 8.63
N LYS A 281 -4.00 5.40 8.82
CA LYS A 281 -3.28 4.12 8.76
C LYS A 281 -3.32 3.33 10.07
N GLY A 282 -3.60 4.00 11.18
CA GLY A 282 -3.54 3.41 12.52
C GLY A 282 -4.86 3.50 13.25
N ILE A 283 -5.18 2.44 13.99
CA ILE A 283 -6.21 2.44 15.05
C ILE A 283 -5.76 3.35 16.24
N SER A 284 -4.50 3.82 16.24
CA SER A 284 -3.82 4.42 17.38
C SER A 284 -4.33 5.80 17.82
N ALA A 285 -4.85 6.66 16.94
CA ALA A 285 -5.37 7.96 17.39
C ALA A 285 -6.69 7.82 18.18
N TYR A 286 -7.64 7.02 17.67
CA TYR A 286 -8.90 6.76 18.36
C TYR A 286 -8.68 5.92 19.62
N THR A 287 -7.85 4.87 19.54
CA THR A 287 -7.47 4.09 20.72
C THR A 287 -6.72 4.93 21.73
N GLY A 288 -5.81 5.81 21.31
CA GLY A 288 -5.09 6.73 22.19
C GLY A 288 -6.04 7.70 22.91
N LEU A 289 -7.00 8.28 22.18
CA LEU A 289 -8.04 9.14 22.78
C LEU A 289 -8.89 8.36 23.78
N VAL A 290 -9.40 7.18 23.40
CA VAL A 290 -10.24 6.34 24.27
C VAL A 290 -9.47 5.88 25.50
N LEU A 291 -8.22 5.45 25.36
CA LEU A 291 -7.37 5.05 26.48
C LEU A 291 -7.02 6.22 27.41
N LEU A 292 -6.74 7.40 26.85
CA LEU A 292 -6.51 8.61 27.65
C LEU A 292 -7.75 8.94 28.48
N LEU A 293 -8.93 8.95 27.86
CA LEU A 293 -10.18 9.23 28.56
C LEU A 293 -10.50 8.15 29.59
N TYR A 294 -10.24 6.88 29.28
CA TYR A 294 -10.35 5.77 30.22
C TYR A 294 -9.42 5.96 31.44
N PHE A 295 -8.15 6.33 31.20
CA PHE A 295 -7.18 6.63 32.26
C PHE A 295 -7.63 7.80 33.15
N LEU A 296 -8.23 8.82 32.54
CA LEU A 296 -8.85 9.95 33.25
C LEU A 296 -10.18 9.60 33.92
N LYS A 297 -10.62 8.33 33.88
CA LYS A 297 -11.88 7.83 34.43
C LYS A 297 -13.11 8.57 33.88
N ALA A 298 -13.05 8.97 32.62
CA ALA A 298 -14.17 9.59 31.91
C ALA A 298 -15.38 8.64 31.86
N PRO A 299 -16.62 9.12 32.06
CA PRO A 299 -17.81 8.31 31.85
C PRO A 299 -17.91 7.81 30.40
N PRO A 300 -18.40 6.57 30.14
CA PRO A 300 -18.47 6.00 28.79
C PRO A 300 -19.20 6.88 27.77
N MET A 301 -20.27 7.58 28.19
CA MET A 301 -21.00 8.51 27.31
C MET A 301 -20.12 9.70 26.88
N MET A 302 -19.29 10.24 27.78
CA MET A 302 -18.36 11.31 27.45
C MET A 302 -17.28 10.81 26.48
N MET A 303 -16.80 9.57 26.67
CA MET A 303 -15.84 8.94 25.77
C MET A 303 -16.42 8.78 24.36
N ALA A 304 -17.63 8.23 24.25
CA ALA A 304 -18.33 8.08 22.97
C ALA A 304 -18.57 9.43 22.29
N PHE A 305 -19.02 10.43 23.05
CA PHE A 305 -19.25 11.78 22.53
C PHE A 305 -17.97 12.43 21.98
N LEU A 306 -16.87 12.38 22.72
CA LEU A 306 -15.58 12.96 22.29
C LEU A 306 -14.98 12.19 21.12
N ALA A 307 -15.10 10.86 21.10
CA ALA A 307 -14.70 10.05 19.95
C ALA A 307 -15.53 10.40 18.70
N GLY A 308 -16.85 10.60 18.85
CA GLY A 308 -17.73 11.06 17.77
C GLY A 308 -17.37 12.46 17.27
N CYS A 309 -17.10 13.41 18.17
CA CYS A 309 -16.64 14.75 17.81
C CYS A 309 -15.31 14.70 17.05
N TYR A 310 -14.37 13.88 17.52
CA TYR A 310 -13.08 13.67 16.86
C TYR A 310 -13.24 13.05 15.47
N TRP A 311 -14.20 12.14 15.30
CA TRP A 311 -14.52 11.57 13.99
C TRP A 311 -15.07 12.61 13.01
N VAL A 312 -16.04 13.42 13.43
CA VAL A 312 -16.58 14.54 12.61
C VAL A 312 -15.48 15.53 12.26
N PHE A 313 -14.62 15.87 13.21
CA PHE A 313 -13.47 16.73 12.98
C PHE A 313 -12.53 16.17 11.91
N ASN A 314 -12.18 14.87 12.01
CA ASN A 314 -11.33 14.19 11.03
C ASN A 314 -11.94 14.22 9.62
N LEU A 315 -13.25 14.00 9.49
CA LEU A 315 -13.93 14.13 8.21
C LEU A 315 -13.80 15.54 7.62
N TYR A 316 -13.96 16.57 8.45
CA TYR A 316 -13.87 17.97 8.03
C TYR A 316 -12.46 18.41 7.59
N ILE A 317 -11.41 17.81 8.14
CA ILE A 317 -10.02 18.14 7.77
C ILE A 317 -9.38 17.16 6.78
N SER A 318 -10.11 16.12 6.38
CA SER A 318 -9.59 14.98 5.60
C SER A 318 -8.92 15.39 4.29
N ASP A 319 -9.47 16.38 3.58
CA ASP A 319 -8.94 16.93 2.32
C ASP A 319 -7.55 17.56 2.53
N ARG A 320 -7.41 18.37 3.59
CA ARG A 320 -6.16 19.06 3.93
C ARG A 320 -5.09 18.09 4.42
N VAL A 321 -5.49 17.12 5.22
CA VAL A 321 -4.60 16.06 5.71
C VAL A 321 -4.10 15.25 4.53
N LEU A 322 -4.99 14.77 3.65
CA LEU A 322 -4.62 13.96 2.49
C LEU A 322 -3.72 14.73 1.52
N LYS A 323 -4.06 15.98 1.20
CA LYS A 323 -3.23 16.84 0.34
C LYS A 323 -1.80 16.97 0.87
N THR A 324 -1.65 17.16 2.18
CA THR A 324 -0.34 17.26 2.83
C THR A 324 0.37 15.91 2.85
N ALA A 325 -0.37 14.83 3.06
CA ALA A 325 0.18 13.48 3.15
C ALA A 325 0.71 12.99 1.80
N MET A 326 0.01 13.32 0.71
CA MET A 326 0.37 13.00 -0.67
C MET A 326 1.36 14.00 -1.30
N ASP A 327 1.75 15.07 -0.59
CA ASP A 327 2.58 16.13 -1.18
C ASP A 327 1.97 16.74 -2.47
N ALA A 328 0.63 16.79 -2.51
CA ALA A 328 -0.12 17.13 -3.72
C ALA A 328 -0.04 18.63 -4.05
N LYS A 329 0.24 18.94 -5.32
CA LYS A 329 0.35 20.31 -5.87
C LYS A 329 -0.76 20.57 -6.88
N GLU A 330 -1.18 21.81 -7.06
CA GLU A 330 -2.20 22.12 -8.08
C GLU A 330 -1.63 21.84 -9.48
N VAL A 331 -2.44 21.28 -10.38
CA VAL A 331 -1.99 20.97 -11.75
C VAL A 331 -1.83 22.26 -12.54
N GLU A 332 -0.71 22.39 -13.24
CA GLU A 332 -0.42 23.54 -14.12
C GLU A 332 -0.54 23.18 -15.62
N ASP A 333 -0.62 21.89 -15.95
CA ASP A 333 -0.74 21.41 -17.34
C ASP A 333 -2.05 21.89 -18.00
N PRO A 334 -1.99 22.73 -19.05
CA PRO A 334 -3.17 23.25 -19.73
C PRO A 334 -4.09 22.19 -20.33
N ILE A 335 -3.53 21.05 -20.77
CA ILE A 335 -4.28 19.95 -21.38
C ILE A 335 -5.17 19.31 -20.32
N VAL A 336 -4.58 19.03 -19.15
CA VAL A 336 -5.28 18.41 -18.02
C VAL A 336 -6.32 19.38 -17.45
N ILE A 337 -6.00 20.66 -17.31
CA ILE A 337 -6.94 21.69 -16.86
C ILE A 337 -8.13 21.79 -17.82
N LYS A 338 -7.90 21.73 -19.13
CA LYS A 338 -8.96 21.77 -20.15
C LYS A 338 -9.86 20.54 -20.06
N ALA A 339 -9.28 19.34 -19.97
CA ALA A 339 -10.03 18.09 -19.80
C ALA A 339 -10.87 18.11 -18.51
N ALA A 340 -10.27 18.53 -17.39
CA ALA A 340 -10.96 18.66 -16.11
C ALA A 340 -12.11 19.67 -16.18
N ARG A 341 -11.89 20.85 -16.76
CA ARG A 341 -12.93 21.87 -16.91
C ARG A 341 -14.12 21.34 -17.72
N LYS A 342 -13.86 20.64 -18.82
CA LYS A 342 -14.90 20.03 -19.66
C LYS A 342 -15.74 19.03 -18.86
N VAL A 343 -15.09 18.06 -18.23
CA VAL A 343 -15.76 16.98 -17.47
C VAL A 343 -16.48 17.54 -16.24
N PHE A 344 -15.82 18.38 -15.45
CA PHE A 344 -16.40 18.92 -14.21
C PHE A 344 -17.57 19.86 -14.46
N SER A 345 -17.58 20.59 -15.59
CA SER A 345 -18.73 21.39 -15.99
C SER A 345 -19.95 20.52 -16.27
N ARG A 346 -19.77 19.42 -17.02
CA ARG A 346 -20.85 18.44 -17.29
C ARG A 346 -21.31 17.71 -16.03
N ALA A 347 -20.38 17.42 -15.13
CA ALA A 347 -20.69 16.83 -13.85
C ALA A 347 -21.41 17.80 -12.89
N GLY A 348 -21.40 19.11 -13.15
CA GLY A 348 -22.01 20.13 -12.29
C GLY A 348 -21.16 20.50 -11.07
N ILE A 349 -19.83 20.35 -11.19
CA ILE A 349 -18.85 20.64 -10.12
C ILE A 349 -17.68 21.53 -10.62
N PRO A 350 -17.93 22.65 -11.33
CA PRO A 350 -16.91 23.40 -12.07
C PRO A 350 -15.79 24.00 -11.20
N ASN A 351 -16.01 24.15 -9.89
CA ASN A 351 -15.07 24.75 -8.94
C ASN A 351 -14.11 23.73 -8.31
N VAL A 352 -14.26 22.44 -8.60
CA VAL A 352 -13.38 21.39 -8.05
C VAL A 352 -12.01 21.48 -8.71
N LYS A 353 -10.98 21.55 -7.88
CA LYS A 353 -9.58 21.68 -8.32
C LYS A 353 -8.95 20.31 -8.55
N VAL A 354 -8.04 20.27 -9.53
CA VAL A 354 -7.20 19.09 -9.81
C VAL A 354 -5.79 19.31 -9.26
N TYR A 355 -5.28 18.31 -8.58
CA TYR A 355 -3.94 18.25 -8.02
C TYR A 355 -3.13 17.12 -8.66
N VAL A 356 -1.81 17.19 -8.56
CA VAL A 356 -0.86 16.15 -8.94
C VAL A 356 -0.05 15.69 -7.72
N THR A 357 0.14 14.37 -7.61
CA THR A 357 1.08 13.74 -6.69
C THR A 357 2.15 12.98 -7.46
N GLU A 358 3.37 12.97 -6.96
CA GLU A 358 4.44 12.16 -7.56
C GLU A 358 4.25 10.68 -7.20
N SER A 359 3.95 9.86 -8.20
CA SER A 359 3.83 8.40 -8.09
C SER A 359 4.11 7.71 -9.43
N ASP A 360 4.56 6.46 -9.35
CA ASP A 360 4.86 5.58 -10.49
C ASP A 360 3.64 4.73 -10.90
N GLU A 361 2.56 4.78 -10.12
CA GLU A 361 1.31 4.08 -10.39
C GLU A 361 0.37 4.97 -11.21
N TYR A 362 -0.23 4.43 -12.28
CA TYR A 362 -1.29 5.12 -13.03
C TYR A 362 -2.56 5.16 -12.19
N ASN A 363 -2.83 6.28 -11.53
CA ASN A 363 -3.96 6.40 -10.61
C ASN A 363 -4.57 7.81 -10.58
N GLY A 364 -5.81 7.90 -10.11
CA GLY A 364 -6.54 9.12 -9.79
C GLY A 364 -7.33 8.91 -8.51
N LEU A 365 -7.50 9.96 -7.71
CA LEU A 365 -8.20 9.87 -6.42
C LEU A 365 -9.00 11.13 -6.14
N ALA A 366 -10.30 10.95 -5.90
CA ALA A 366 -11.18 11.95 -5.31
C ALA A 366 -11.18 11.87 -3.77
N ALA A 367 -11.13 13.03 -3.12
CA ALA A 367 -11.22 13.15 -1.67
C ALA A 367 -12.05 14.37 -1.24
N GLY A 368 -12.37 14.42 0.06
CA GLY A 368 -13.09 15.53 0.69
C GLY A 368 -14.52 15.17 1.10
N MET A 369 -15.00 15.85 2.15
CA MET A 369 -16.29 15.59 2.79
C MET A 369 -17.48 16.06 1.97
N ASN A 370 -17.35 17.20 1.29
CA ASN A 370 -18.39 17.79 0.46
C ASN A 370 -17.76 18.38 -0.81
N ILE A 371 -18.60 18.67 -1.81
CA ILE A 371 -18.15 19.17 -3.11
C ILE A 371 -17.27 20.43 -2.97
N GLY A 372 -17.60 21.34 -2.04
CA GLY A 372 -16.84 22.59 -1.83
C GLY A 372 -15.45 22.39 -1.22
N HIS A 373 -15.23 21.29 -0.53
CA HIS A 373 -13.95 20.87 0.05
C HIS A 373 -13.37 19.65 -0.67
N SER A 374 -13.92 19.28 -1.83
CA SER A 374 -13.44 18.14 -2.60
C SER A 374 -12.28 18.52 -3.51
N LEU A 375 -11.39 17.55 -3.70
CA LEU A 375 -10.28 17.66 -4.63
C LEU A 375 -10.13 16.35 -5.39
N VAL A 376 -9.65 16.44 -6.62
CA VAL A 376 -9.24 15.29 -7.42
C VAL A 376 -7.73 15.36 -7.57
N THR A 377 -7.02 14.29 -7.22
CA THR A 377 -5.56 14.19 -7.35
C THR A 377 -5.21 13.12 -8.37
N LEU A 378 -4.41 13.46 -9.37
CA LEU A 378 -3.84 12.54 -10.36
C LEU A 378 -2.38 12.23 -10.02
N THR A 379 -1.88 11.07 -10.42
CA THR A 379 -0.45 10.77 -10.30
C THR A 379 0.34 11.38 -11.46
N SER A 380 1.63 11.59 -11.26
CA SER A 380 2.54 12.10 -12.30
C SER A 380 2.58 11.23 -13.56
N THR A 381 2.46 9.89 -13.43
CA THR A 381 2.37 8.98 -14.58
C THR A 381 1.02 9.06 -15.29
N THR A 382 -0.08 9.28 -14.56
CA THR A 382 -1.41 9.50 -15.15
C THR A 382 -1.43 10.71 -16.07
N LEU A 383 -0.72 11.80 -15.75
CA LEU A 383 -0.66 12.99 -16.62
C LEU A 383 -0.04 12.72 -18.00
N LYS A 384 0.75 11.65 -18.13
CA LYS A 384 1.38 11.24 -19.40
C LYS A 384 0.39 10.50 -20.33
N LEU A 385 -0.82 10.17 -19.86
CA LEU A 385 -1.81 9.46 -20.65
C LEU A 385 -2.49 10.38 -21.68
N PRO A 386 -3.04 9.81 -22.78
CA PRO A 386 -3.78 10.59 -23.77
C PRO A 386 -4.95 11.38 -23.17
N PRO A 387 -5.29 12.56 -23.71
CA PRO A 387 -6.38 13.40 -23.20
C PRO A 387 -7.72 12.68 -23.06
N THR A 388 -8.05 11.76 -23.96
CA THR A 388 -9.29 10.97 -23.93
C THR A 388 -9.35 10.05 -22.71
N VAL A 389 -8.23 9.43 -22.35
CA VAL A 389 -8.08 8.56 -21.17
C VAL A 389 -8.14 9.39 -19.89
N LEU A 390 -7.47 10.56 -19.89
CA LEU A 390 -7.55 11.52 -18.79
C LEU A 390 -8.98 11.98 -18.52
N GLU A 391 -9.75 12.28 -19.57
CA GLU A 391 -11.18 12.60 -19.44
C GLU A 391 -11.96 11.45 -18.79
N GLY A 392 -11.68 10.20 -19.16
CA GLY A 392 -12.29 9.01 -18.55
C GLY A 392 -12.04 8.91 -17.05
N ILE A 393 -10.77 9.05 -16.63
CA ILE A 393 -10.37 9.04 -15.20
C ILE A 393 -11.07 10.19 -14.46
N LEU A 394 -11.00 11.40 -15.00
CA LEU A 394 -11.61 12.58 -14.39
C LEU A 394 -13.12 12.44 -14.28
N ALA A 395 -13.77 11.79 -15.25
CA ALA A 395 -15.22 11.58 -15.25
C ALA A 395 -15.64 10.56 -14.18
N HIS A 396 -14.86 9.49 -14.00
CA HIS A 396 -15.03 8.54 -12.91
C HIS A 396 -14.88 9.23 -11.54
N GLU A 397 -13.76 9.93 -11.32
CA GLU A 397 -13.49 10.64 -10.05
C GLU A 397 -14.50 11.76 -9.77
N ALA A 398 -15.01 12.44 -10.80
CA ALA A 398 -16.05 13.46 -10.67
C ALA A 398 -17.34 12.88 -10.07
N VAL A 399 -17.69 11.62 -10.36
CA VAL A 399 -18.86 10.98 -9.74
C VAL A 399 -18.65 10.77 -8.25
N HIS A 400 -17.47 10.32 -7.82
CA HIS A 400 -17.17 10.15 -6.39
C HIS A 400 -17.29 11.46 -5.61
N VAL A 401 -16.82 12.57 -6.20
CA VAL A 401 -17.01 13.91 -5.63
C VAL A 401 -18.50 14.29 -5.58
N LYS A 402 -19.20 14.20 -6.72
CA LYS A 402 -20.60 14.61 -6.83
C LYS A 402 -21.53 13.81 -5.91
N LYS A 403 -21.27 12.51 -5.76
CA LYS A 403 -22.06 11.60 -4.92
C LYS A 403 -21.59 11.54 -3.47
N ARG A 404 -20.47 12.20 -3.13
CA ARG A 404 -19.90 12.30 -1.78
C ARG A 404 -19.57 10.92 -1.20
N ASP A 405 -18.92 10.09 -2.02
CA ASP A 405 -18.74 8.66 -1.71
C ASP A 405 -17.87 8.44 -0.48
N VAL A 406 -16.87 9.30 -0.30
CA VAL A 406 -16.05 9.32 0.92
C VAL A 406 -16.93 9.51 2.16
N MET A 407 -17.81 10.52 2.16
CA MET A 407 -18.69 10.79 3.30
C MET A 407 -19.67 9.64 3.56
N TRP A 408 -20.30 9.12 2.51
CA TRP A 408 -21.26 8.01 2.65
C TRP A 408 -20.61 6.72 3.14
N LYS A 409 -19.44 6.34 2.62
CA LYS A 409 -18.68 5.17 3.10
C LYS A 409 -18.34 5.33 4.58
N GLN A 410 -17.93 6.54 5.00
CA GLN A 410 -17.62 6.80 6.40
C GLN A 410 -18.84 6.72 7.32
N ILE A 411 -19.99 7.27 6.91
CA ILE A 411 -21.25 7.14 7.67
C ILE A 411 -21.67 5.68 7.79
N ALA A 412 -21.60 4.90 6.70
CA ALA A 412 -21.93 3.49 6.73
C ALA A 412 -21.01 2.69 7.67
N ASN A 413 -19.71 3.03 7.69
CA ASN A 413 -18.73 2.43 8.59
C ASN A 413 -19.01 2.77 10.05
N ALA A 414 -19.41 4.01 10.33
CA ALA A 414 -19.80 4.42 11.68
C ALA A 414 -21.06 3.70 12.17
N LEU A 415 -22.07 3.52 11.31
CA LEU A 415 -23.28 2.77 11.63
C LEU A 415 -22.98 1.28 11.87
N LEU A 416 -22.13 0.67 11.05
CA LEU A 416 -21.72 -0.72 11.26
C LEU A 416 -20.97 -0.90 12.59
N LEU A 417 -20.04 0.02 12.90
CA LEU A 417 -19.32 0.02 14.17
C LEU A 417 -20.28 0.18 15.35
N LEU A 418 -21.27 1.07 15.25
CA LEU A 418 -22.30 1.23 16.28
C LEU A 418 -23.09 -0.07 16.47
N GLY A 419 -23.43 -0.78 15.38
CA GLY A 419 -24.06 -2.09 15.44
C GLY A 419 -23.19 -3.13 16.16
N TYR A 420 -21.89 -3.18 15.83
CA TYR A 420 -20.95 -4.09 16.50
C TYR A 420 -20.80 -3.79 17.99
N VAL A 421 -20.67 -2.51 18.34
CA VAL A 421 -20.61 -2.05 19.73
C VAL A 421 -21.91 -2.41 20.46
N SER A 422 -23.08 -2.25 19.84
CA SER A 422 -24.36 -2.63 20.42
C SER A 422 -24.44 -4.13 20.70
N ILE A 423 -23.96 -4.97 19.78
CA ILE A 423 -23.87 -6.43 19.98
C ILE A 423 -22.96 -6.75 21.17
N VAL A 424 -21.79 -6.10 21.26
CA VAL A 424 -20.86 -6.27 22.39
C VAL A 424 -21.53 -5.88 23.71
N PHE A 425 -22.26 -4.77 23.75
CA PHE A 425 -22.98 -4.34 24.95
C PHE A 425 -24.05 -5.35 25.37
N VAL A 426 -24.89 -5.83 24.43
CA VAL A 426 -25.90 -6.85 24.72
C VAL A 426 -25.24 -8.13 25.25
N ILE A 427 -24.14 -8.57 24.65
CA ILE A 427 -23.37 -9.72 25.15
C ILE A 427 -22.86 -9.47 26.57
N ALA A 428 -22.25 -8.31 26.82
CA ALA A 428 -21.69 -7.96 28.12
C ALA A 428 -22.74 -7.85 29.24
N GLU A 429 -23.97 -7.42 28.92
CA GLU A 429 -25.07 -7.34 29.88
C GLU A 429 -25.71 -8.70 30.17
N ASN A 430 -25.79 -9.59 29.17
CA ASN A 430 -26.52 -10.85 29.29
C ASN A 430 -25.64 -12.05 29.65
N ILE A 431 -24.31 -11.93 29.53
CA ILE A 431 -23.36 -13.00 29.83
C ILE A 431 -22.56 -12.63 31.07
N SER A 432 -22.88 -13.28 32.19
CA SER A 432 -22.16 -13.10 33.45
C SER A 432 -20.86 -13.91 33.54
N ASP A 433 -20.78 -15.07 32.87
CA ASP A 433 -19.60 -15.93 32.84
C ASP A 433 -19.00 -16.01 31.42
N ILE A 434 -18.08 -15.10 31.13
CA ILE A 434 -17.40 -15.00 29.83
C ILE A 434 -16.51 -16.22 29.58
N GLU A 435 -15.91 -16.80 30.63
CA GLU A 435 -15.00 -17.95 30.47
C GLU A 435 -15.76 -19.18 29.98
N ALA A 436 -16.97 -19.42 30.51
CA ALA A 436 -17.82 -20.53 30.06
C ALA A 436 -18.22 -20.43 28.57
N VAL A 437 -18.29 -19.23 28.01
CA VAL A 437 -18.70 -18.98 26.61
C VAL A 437 -17.58 -18.42 25.73
N LYS A 438 -16.33 -18.49 26.18
CA LYS A 438 -15.18 -17.90 25.47
C LYS A 438 -15.06 -18.38 24.02
N THR A 439 -15.25 -19.69 23.79
CA THR A 439 -15.18 -20.32 22.47
C THR A 439 -16.29 -19.83 21.52
N PRO A 440 -17.60 -19.89 21.85
CA PRO A 440 -18.62 -19.33 20.99
C PRO A 440 -18.48 -17.82 20.79
N LEU A 441 -18.08 -17.05 21.82
CA LEU A 441 -17.81 -15.61 21.68
C LEU A 441 -16.69 -15.33 20.68
N PHE A 442 -15.61 -16.13 20.71
CA PHE A 442 -14.54 -16.02 19.73
C PHE A 442 -15.07 -16.21 18.30
N PHE A 443 -15.90 -17.22 18.05
CA PHE A 443 -16.47 -17.44 16.71
C PHE A 443 -17.43 -16.32 16.28
N VAL A 444 -18.20 -15.74 17.21
CA VAL A 444 -19.04 -14.58 16.92
C VAL A 444 -18.19 -13.38 16.51
N PHE A 445 -17.17 -13.02 17.29
CA PHE A 445 -16.29 -11.89 16.95
C PHE A 445 -15.47 -12.15 15.70
N TRP A 446 -15.01 -13.38 15.50
CA TRP A 446 -14.32 -13.78 14.28
C TRP A 446 -15.23 -13.64 13.06
N LEU A 447 -16.49 -14.09 13.14
CA LEU A 447 -17.45 -13.93 12.06
C LEU A 447 -17.74 -12.44 11.79
N MET A 448 -17.93 -11.62 12.82
CA MET A 448 -18.10 -10.16 12.67
C MET A 448 -16.89 -9.55 11.95
N PHE A 449 -15.67 -9.91 12.35
CA PHE A 449 -14.45 -9.45 11.70
C PHE A 449 -14.36 -9.89 10.23
N MET A 450 -14.75 -11.13 9.92
CA MET A 450 -14.76 -11.67 8.55
C MET A 450 -15.85 -11.04 7.67
N LEU A 451 -16.98 -10.62 8.25
CA LEU A 451 -18.07 -9.96 7.52
C LEU A 451 -17.75 -8.50 7.20
N PHE A 452 -16.87 -7.85 7.98
CA PHE A 452 -16.52 -6.44 7.77
C PHE A 452 -15.94 -6.17 6.36
N PRO A 453 -14.91 -6.89 5.86
CA PRO A 453 -14.42 -6.74 4.49
C PRO A 453 -15.49 -6.99 3.42
N VAL A 454 -16.41 -7.93 3.66
CA VAL A 454 -17.50 -8.23 2.71
C VAL A 454 -18.47 -7.06 2.59
N PHE A 455 -18.82 -6.45 3.72
CA PHE A 455 -19.62 -5.22 3.74
C PHE A 455 -18.89 -4.05 3.07
N GLN A 456 -17.61 -3.84 3.37
CA GLN A 456 -16.79 -2.80 2.71
C GLN A 456 -16.74 -3.01 1.20
N SER A 457 -16.51 -4.26 0.76
CA SER A 457 -16.49 -4.62 -0.66
C SER A 457 -17.82 -4.28 -1.33
N LEU A 458 -18.95 -4.64 -0.72
CA LEU A 458 -20.27 -4.38 -1.28
C LEU A 458 -20.50 -2.87 -1.50
N LEU A 459 -20.23 -2.05 -0.48
CA LEU A 459 -20.40 -0.60 -0.57
C LEU A 459 -19.44 0.03 -1.57
N SER A 460 -18.17 -0.39 -1.52
CA SER A 460 -17.15 0.18 -2.39
C SER A 460 -17.43 -0.15 -3.85
N GLN A 461 -17.65 -1.42 -4.18
CA GLN A 461 -17.93 -1.84 -5.54
C GLN A 461 -19.21 -1.21 -6.11
N TRP A 462 -20.24 -1.02 -5.30
CA TRP A 462 -21.42 -0.27 -5.74
C TRP A 462 -21.07 1.16 -6.18
N CYS A 463 -20.21 1.83 -5.41
CA CYS A 463 -19.74 3.18 -5.75
C CYS A 463 -18.92 3.16 -7.04
N GLU A 464 -18.04 2.18 -7.24
CA GLU A 464 -17.23 2.02 -8.45
C GLU A 464 -18.08 1.84 -9.71
N VAL A 465 -19.02 0.88 -9.68
CA VAL A 465 -19.90 0.63 -10.84
C VAL A 465 -20.75 1.88 -11.13
N ARG A 466 -21.25 2.54 -10.08
CA ARG A 466 -21.97 3.80 -10.27
C ARG A 466 -21.08 4.88 -10.88
N ALA A 467 -19.82 4.98 -10.47
CA ALA A 467 -18.87 5.95 -11.00
C ALA A 467 -18.54 5.66 -12.47
N ASP A 468 -18.43 4.41 -12.88
CA ASP A 468 -18.22 4.02 -14.28
C ASP A 468 -19.38 4.48 -15.17
N PHE A 469 -20.61 4.11 -14.81
CA PHE A 469 -21.79 4.36 -15.64
C PHE A 469 -22.36 5.78 -15.54
N LEU A 470 -22.18 6.49 -14.43
CA LEU A 470 -22.49 7.92 -14.38
C LEU A 470 -21.36 8.76 -14.98
N GLY A 471 -20.11 8.35 -14.81
CA GLY A 471 -18.95 9.05 -15.34
C GLY A 471 -18.98 9.02 -16.87
N SER A 472 -19.37 7.90 -17.47
CA SER A 472 -19.55 7.80 -18.92
C SER A 472 -20.52 8.83 -19.49
N SER A 473 -21.55 9.24 -18.74
CA SER A 473 -22.49 10.29 -19.18
C SER A 473 -21.88 11.70 -19.25
N TYR A 474 -20.70 11.91 -18.67
CA TYR A 474 -19.95 13.17 -18.77
C TYR A 474 -18.98 13.17 -19.95
N LEU A 475 -18.78 12.04 -20.61
CA LEU A 475 -17.88 11.86 -21.75
C LEU A 475 -18.63 12.05 -23.07
N ASP A 476 -17.89 12.41 -24.13
CA ASP A 476 -18.46 12.53 -25.47
C ASP A 476 -18.78 11.15 -26.07
N GLY A 477 -17.87 10.19 -25.91
CA GLY A 477 -18.04 8.82 -26.40
C GLY A 477 -18.80 7.90 -25.44
N GLY A 478 -19.42 8.44 -24.39
CA GLY A 478 -20.29 7.66 -23.50
C GLY A 478 -19.57 6.48 -22.82
N THR A 479 -20.26 5.33 -22.76
CA THR A 479 -19.72 4.11 -22.14
C THR A 479 -18.54 3.52 -22.90
N GLU A 480 -18.48 3.73 -24.22
CA GLU A 480 -17.38 3.24 -25.05
C GLU A 480 -16.07 3.96 -24.69
N GLN A 481 -16.08 5.30 -24.63
CA GLN A 481 -14.91 6.07 -24.22
C GLN A 481 -14.47 5.70 -22.79
N MET A 482 -15.41 5.44 -21.88
CA MET A 482 -15.07 4.98 -20.52
C MET A 482 -14.38 3.61 -20.54
N ALA A 483 -14.92 2.66 -21.31
CA ALA A 483 -14.37 1.30 -21.43
C ALA A 483 -12.96 1.32 -22.06
N GLU A 484 -12.76 2.11 -23.12
CA GLU A 484 -11.45 2.31 -23.75
C GLU A 484 -10.44 2.95 -22.79
N SER A 485 -10.86 3.96 -22.02
CA SER A 485 -10.02 4.62 -21.02
C SER A 485 -9.57 3.64 -19.94
N MET A 486 -10.51 2.84 -19.42
CA MET A 486 -10.21 1.80 -18.44
C MET A 486 -9.27 0.72 -19.00
N THR A 487 -9.48 0.31 -20.24
CA THR A 487 -8.61 -0.65 -20.94
C THR A 487 -7.18 -0.11 -21.06
N ALA A 488 -7.02 1.15 -21.48
CA ALA A 488 -5.71 1.78 -21.60
C ALA A 488 -4.97 1.86 -20.26
N ILE A 489 -5.67 2.18 -19.17
CA ILE A 489 -5.10 2.21 -17.82
C ILE A 489 -4.70 0.81 -17.35
N ALA A 490 -5.58 -0.17 -17.54
CA ALA A 490 -5.34 -1.56 -17.16
C ALA A 490 -4.07 -2.13 -17.81
N VAL A 491 -3.93 -1.92 -19.13
CA VAL A 491 -2.73 -2.31 -19.88
C VAL A 491 -1.48 -1.65 -19.30
N LYS A 492 -1.51 -0.33 -19.06
CA LYS A 492 -0.37 0.40 -18.52
C LYS A 492 0.01 -0.02 -17.10
N GLN A 493 -0.97 -0.30 -16.25
CA GLN A 493 -0.75 -0.82 -14.89
C GLN A 493 -0.16 -2.24 -14.92
N ASP A 494 -0.63 -3.10 -15.82
CA ASP A 494 -0.10 -4.45 -15.96
C ASP A 494 1.31 -4.47 -16.52
N GLU A 495 1.60 -3.68 -17.55
CA GLU A 495 2.96 -3.46 -18.08
C GLU A 495 3.92 -3.00 -16.98
N ALA A 496 3.53 -1.97 -16.22
CA ALA A 496 4.33 -1.43 -15.11
C ALA A 496 4.57 -2.46 -14.00
N ALA A 497 3.53 -3.21 -13.62
CA ALA A 497 3.65 -4.25 -12.60
C ALA A 497 4.55 -5.41 -13.05
N LEU A 498 4.41 -5.86 -14.30
CA LEU A 498 5.25 -6.92 -14.88
C LEU A 498 6.72 -6.49 -14.92
N LYS A 499 7.00 -5.25 -15.34
CA LYS A 499 8.35 -4.68 -15.34
C LYS A 499 8.94 -4.59 -13.93
N SER A 500 8.22 -4.02 -12.96
CA SER A 500 8.66 -3.93 -11.56
C SER A 500 8.98 -5.31 -10.94
N VAL A 501 8.15 -6.32 -11.22
CA VAL A 501 8.43 -7.71 -10.80
C VAL A 501 9.69 -8.24 -11.50
N GLY A 502 9.82 -8.05 -12.81
CA GLY A 502 10.99 -8.47 -13.59
C GLY A 502 12.31 -7.84 -13.12
N TYR A 503 12.27 -6.62 -12.58
CA TYR A 503 13.45 -5.96 -12.02
C TYR A 503 13.95 -6.64 -10.74
N SER A 504 13.05 -7.23 -9.94
CA SER A 504 13.36 -7.77 -8.60
C SER A 504 13.39 -9.29 -8.50
N GLU A 505 12.74 -9.99 -9.43
CA GLU A 505 12.67 -11.45 -9.46
C GLU A 505 13.55 -12.03 -10.57
N THR A 506 13.84 -13.34 -10.48
CA THR A 506 14.67 -14.04 -11.46
C THR A 506 13.90 -14.35 -12.74
N LYS A 507 14.58 -14.43 -13.89
CA LYS A 507 13.94 -14.76 -15.19
C LYS A 507 13.24 -16.12 -15.18
N GLN A 508 13.71 -17.07 -14.37
CA GLN A 508 13.09 -18.39 -14.21
C GLN A 508 11.84 -18.38 -13.30
N SER A 509 11.64 -17.29 -12.55
CA SER A 509 10.51 -17.11 -11.65
C SER A 509 9.48 -16.14 -12.19
N GLU A 510 9.48 -15.86 -13.51
CA GLU A 510 8.41 -15.11 -14.18
C GLU A 510 7.06 -15.81 -13.91
N MET A 511 6.39 -15.36 -12.85
CA MET A 511 4.96 -15.57 -12.70
C MET A 511 4.36 -14.77 -13.85
N VAL A 512 3.74 -15.45 -14.81
CA VAL A 512 2.86 -14.79 -15.77
C VAL A 512 1.77 -14.13 -14.92
N LYS A 513 1.90 -12.82 -14.69
CA LYS A 513 0.82 -12.05 -14.08
C LYS A 513 -0.32 -12.13 -15.09
N GLU A 514 -1.42 -12.80 -14.72
CA GLU A 514 -2.62 -12.81 -15.55
C GLU A 514 -3.04 -11.35 -15.81
N SER A 515 -3.35 -11.05 -17.07
CA SER A 515 -3.81 -9.71 -17.44
C SER A 515 -5.04 -9.36 -16.63
N SER A 516 -5.13 -8.14 -16.14
CA SER A 516 -6.33 -7.64 -15.45
C SER A 516 -7.55 -7.58 -16.37
N LEU A 517 -7.33 -7.62 -17.68
CA LEU A 517 -8.36 -7.74 -18.72
C LEU A 517 -8.84 -9.18 -18.94
N ASP A 518 -8.09 -10.16 -18.46
CA ASP A 518 -8.46 -11.56 -18.56
C ASP A 518 -9.35 -11.98 -17.38
N ARG A 519 -10.19 -12.98 -17.63
CA ARG A 519 -11.10 -13.50 -16.63
C ARG A 519 -10.38 -14.43 -15.66
N SER A 520 -10.16 -13.95 -14.43
CA SER A 520 -9.48 -14.68 -13.34
C SER A 520 -10.14 -16.03 -13.01
N PRO A 521 -9.41 -17.02 -12.45
CA PRO A 521 -9.96 -18.26 -11.88
C PRO A 521 -11.11 -18.04 -10.89
N TRP A 522 -12.06 -18.97 -10.81
CA TRP A 522 -13.29 -18.83 -10.00
C TRP A 522 -13.03 -18.44 -8.53
N TRP A 523 -12.02 -19.02 -7.88
CA TRP A 523 -11.71 -18.75 -6.47
C TRP A 523 -11.13 -17.34 -6.28
N LEU A 524 -10.36 -16.83 -7.24
CA LEU A 524 -9.91 -15.44 -7.25
C LEU A 524 -11.09 -14.50 -7.47
N ARG A 525 -12.02 -14.85 -8.37
CA ARG A 525 -13.23 -14.05 -8.59
C ARG A 525 -14.12 -13.97 -7.35
N VAL A 526 -14.20 -15.03 -6.55
CA VAL A 526 -14.88 -14.97 -5.24
C VAL A 526 -14.23 -13.90 -4.35
N VAL A 527 -12.90 -13.87 -4.28
CA VAL A 527 -12.18 -12.85 -3.50
C VAL A 527 -12.36 -11.45 -4.09
N GLU A 528 -12.22 -11.31 -5.41
CA GLU A 528 -12.37 -10.03 -6.12
C GLU A 528 -13.77 -9.46 -5.94
N PHE A 529 -14.83 -10.24 -6.19
CA PHE A 529 -16.18 -9.73 -6.04
C PHE A 529 -16.61 -9.59 -4.58
N GLN A 530 -16.18 -10.46 -3.66
CA GLN A 530 -16.71 -10.44 -2.29
C GLN A 530 -15.86 -9.69 -1.27
N MET A 531 -14.56 -9.52 -1.51
CA MET A 531 -13.64 -8.96 -0.52
C MET A 531 -12.84 -7.76 -1.04
N MET A 532 -12.61 -7.64 -2.35
CA MET A 532 -11.88 -6.48 -2.90
C MET A 532 -12.79 -5.23 -3.00
N PRO A 533 -12.22 -4.03 -2.85
CA PRO A 533 -12.97 -2.77 -2.90
C PRO A 533 -13.44 -2.38 -4.31
N HIS A 534 -12.81 -2.93 -5.35
CA HIS A 534 -13.18 -2.70 -6.76
C HIS A 534 -13.65 -4.02 -7.39
N PRO A 535 -14.66 -4.00 -8.28
CA PRO A 535 -14.98 -5.15 -9.10
C PRO A 535 -13.80 -5.47 -10.04
N PRO A 536 -13.69 -6.71 -10.54
CA PRO A 536 -12.67 -7.08 -11.51
C PRO A 536 -12.68 -6.16 -12.74
N MET A 537 -11.50 -5.79 -13.23
CA MET A 537 -11.34 -4.84 -14.33
C MET A 537 -11.99 -5.35 -15.63
N TYR A 538 -11.73 -6.61 -16.02
CA TYR A 538 -12.37 -7.24 -17.18
C TYR A 538 -13.90 -7.13 -17.14
N TRP A 539 -14.49 -7.32 -15.95
CA TRP A 539 -15.95 -7.30 -15.79
C TRP A 539 -16.50 -5.89 -15.93
N ARG A 540 -15.82 -4.87 -15.38
CA ARG A 540 -16.25 -3.47 -15.51
C ARG A 540 -16.27 -3.02 -16.97
N ILE A 541 -15.21 -3.36 -17.72
CA ILE A 541 -15.10 -3.05 -19.16
C ILE A 541 -16.21 -3.76 -19.94
N GLN A 542 -16.41 -5.06 -19.70
CA GLN A 542 -17.50 -5.81 -20.33
C GLN A 542 -18.89 -5.26 -19.97
N ALA A 543 -19.09 -4.82 -18.72
CA ALA A 543 -20.34 -4.22 -18.27
C ALA A 543 -20.63 -2.92 -19.05
N LEU A 544 -19.63 -2.06 -19.24
CA LEU A 544 -19.77 -0.81 -20.00
C LEU A 544 -20.13 -1.04 -21.47
N HIS A 545 -19.53 -2.04 -22.13
CA HIS A 545 -19.91 -2.40 -23.51
C HIS A 545 -21.31 -3.03 -23.60
N SER A 546 -21.69 -3.85 -22.61
CA SER A 546 -22.96 -4.60 -22.66
C SER A 546 -24.19 -3.81 -22.18
N GLN A 547 -23.99 -2.72 -21.43
CA GLN A 547 -25.06 -1.87 -20.89
C GLN A 547 -24.88 -0.42 -21.37
N PRO A 548 -25.22 -0.10 -22.63
CA PRO A 548 -25.11 1.27 -23.13
C PRO A 548 -26.14 2.21 -22.48
N CYS A 549 -27.21 1.65 -21.89
CA CYS A 549 -28.10 2.39 -21.02
C CYS A 549 -27.33 2.80 -19.76
N GLY A 550 -27.12 4.11 -19.59
CA GLY A 550 -26.41 4.67 -18.44
C GLY A 550 -26.98 4.24 -17.09
N TRP A 551 -26.36 4.68 -16.01
CA TRP A 551 -26.65 4.21 -14.65
C TRP A 551 -28.15 4.11 -14.29
N GLY A 552 -28.57 2.93 -13.81
CA GLY A 552 -29.95 2.67 -13.40
C GLY A 552 -30.15 1.30 -12.75
N ILE A 553 -31.42 0.95 -12.49
CA ILE A 553 -31.80 -0.31 -11.79
C ILE A 553 -31.32 -1.55 -12.56
N ALA A 554 -31.30 -1.50 -13.89
CA ALA A 554 -30.83 -2.61 -14.72
C ALA A 554 -29.35 -2.93 -14.45
N VAL A 555 -28.48 -1.91 -14.47
CA VAL A 555 -27.05 -2.04 -14.15
C VAL A 555 -26.84 -2.52 -12.71
N CYS A 556 -27.62 -2.00 -11.76
CA CYS A 556 -27.56 -2.42 -10.35
C CYS A 556 -27.89 -3.92 -10.19
N LYS A 557 -28.95 -4.38 -10.86
CA LYS A 557 -29.34 -5.80 -10.88
C LYS A 557 -28.28 -6.64 -11.57
N TYR A 558 -27.74 -6.18 -12.70
CA TYR A 558 -26.67 -6.86 -13.42
C TYR A 558 -25.44 -7.06 -12.54
N TRP A 559 -24.94 -6.00 -11.91
CA TRP A 559 -23.82 -6.07 -10.95
C TRP A 559 -24.11 -7.03 -9.78
N PHE A 560 -25.28 -6.92 -9.16
CA PHE A 560 -25.61 -7.75 -8.00
C PHE A 560 -25.69 -9.24 -8.37
N ILE A 561 -26.27 -9.56 -9.54
CA ILE A 561 -26.29 -10.92 -10.09
C ILE A 561 -24.86 -11.38 -10.41
N SER A 562 -24.04 -10.54 -11.05
CA SER A 562 -22.66 -10.86 -11.40
C SER A 562 -21.79 -11.14 -10.18
N ARG A 563 -21.95 -10.41 -9.06
CA ARG A 563 -21.22 -10.69 -7.81
C ARG A 563 -21.34 -12.15 -7.38
N TRP A 564 -22.50 -12.76 -7.55
CA TRP A 564 -22.70 -14.18 -7.25
C TRP A 564 -22.37 -15.07 -8.44
N LYS A 565 -22.95 -14.77 -9.61
CA LYS A 565 -22.81 -15.62 -10.79
C LYS A 565 -21.36 -15.71 -11.27
N GLU A 566 -20.65 -14.60 -11.45
CA GLU A 566 -19.25 -14.65 -11.91
C GLU A 566 -18.31 -15.29 -10.89
N SER A 567 -18.56 -15.10 -9.59
CA SER A 567 -17.78 -15.72 -8.51
C SER A 567 -17.83 -17.25 -8.57
N PHE A 568 -19.01 -17.84 -8.81
CA PHE A 568 -19.21 -19.29 -8.69
C PHE A 568 -19.31 -20.03 -10.03
N TYR A 569 -19.45 -19.32 -11.16
CA TYR A 569 -19.67 -19.97 -12.45
C TYR A 569 -18.36 -20.44 -13.10
N ARG A 570 -18.15 -21.76 -13.13
CA ARG A 570 -16.88 -22.40 -13.55
C ARG A 570 -16.66 -22.48 -15.07
N LYS A 571 -17.64 -22.13 -15.90
CA LYS A 571 -17.53 -22.35 -17.35
C LYS A 571 -16.45 -21.45 -17.96
N LYS A 572 -15.51 -22.08 -18.67
CA LYS A 572 -14.33 -21.50 -19.32
C LYS A 572 -14.72 -20.39 -20.28
#